data_AF-A0A845AHJ7-F1
#
_entry.id   AF-A0A845AHJ7-F1
#
_cell.length_a   1.000
_cell.length_b   1.000
_cell.length_c   1.000
_cell.angle_alpha   90.00
_cell.angle_beta   90.00
_cell.angle_gamma   90.00
#
_symmetry.space_group_name_H-M   'P 1'
#
loop_
_entity.id
_entity.type
_entity.pdbx_description
1 polymer ?
#
loop_
_entity_poly.entity_id
_entity_poly.type
_entity_poly.pdbx_seq_one_letter_code
_entity_poly.pdbx_strand_id
1 'polypeptide(L)'
;MFRKTMLAALIATAAPVAAHAQAAPATANQSAKMQEASAIIAIMFPPAERDQKMHDMLTNITTQMKNSMGQLESVGDPGLKAIIDRFVDNVPDKLMPTVQKYFPSMLEAQAEAYTHEFSLEELKQIHAFAMTPAGKHYFSKMTDLLKDPAVAKANERYFAALQGLQQQEAMELRKEIMAYLKAHPDVAKKLEAGRK
;
A
#
# COMPACT_ATOMS: atom_id res chain seq x y z
N MET A 1 24.57 -86.97 16.68
CA MET A 1 23.46 -86.48 15.84
C MET A 1 22.52 -85.63 16.70
N PHE A 2 22.04 -84.52 16.13
CA PHE A 2 21.03 -83.56 16.62
C PHE A 2 21.46 -82.36 17.49
N ARG A 3 21.35 -81.21 16.81
CA ARG A 3 21.44 -79.79 17.20
C ARG A 3 20.52 -79.42 18.37
N LYS A 4 20.97 -78.48 19.22
CA LYS A 4 20.10 -77.43 19.78
C LYS A 4 20.80 -76.07 19.73
N THR A 5 20.26 -75.23 18.87
CA THR A 5 20.41 -73.78 18.76
C THR A 5 19.94 -73.08 20.04
N MET A 6 20.65 -72.03 20.46
CA MET A 6 19.99 -70.89 21.11
C MET A 6 20.68 -69.58 20.74
N LEU A 7 19.90 -68.74 20.07
CA LEU A 7 20.15 -67.33 19.74
C LEU A 7 20.10 -66.48 21.01
N ALA A 8 20.97 -65.48 21.11
CA ALA A 8 20.71 -64.27 21.88
C ALA A 8 21.26 -63.07 21.09
N ALA A 9 20.44 -62.55 20.19
CA ALA A 9 20.71 -61.31 19.48
C ALA A 9 20.34 -60.13 20.39
N LEU A 10 21.34 -59.38 20.86
CA LEU A 10 21.11 -58.07 21.46
C LEU A 10 20.72 -57.09 20.35
N ILE A 11 19.44 -56.74 20.29
CA ILE A 11 18.96 -55.60 19.51
C ILE A 11 19.20 -54.36 20.38
N ALA A 12 20.26 -53.61 20.07
CA ALA A 12 20.44 -52.26 20.58
C ALA A 12 19.37 -51.36 19.93
N THR A 13 18.37 -50.97 20.70
CA THR A 13 17.41 -49.93 20.29
C THR A 13 18.13 -48.58 20.28
N ALA A 14 18.57 -48.13 19.12
CA ALA A 14 18.95 -46.74 18.92
C ALA A 14 17.66 -45.89 18.96
N ALA A 15 17.43 -45.21 20.08
CA ALA A 15 16.36 -44.22 20.18
C ALA A 15 16.77 -42.96 19.38
N PRO A 16 15.92 -42.44 18.48
CA PRO A 16 16.14 -41.14 17.87
C PRO A 16 15.63 -40.06 18.84
N VAL A 17 16.50 -39.56 19.72
CA VAL A 17 16.19 -38.39 20.56
C VAL A 17 17.18 -37.28 20.25
N ALA A 18 17.00 -36.63 19.10
CA ALA A 18 17.60 -35.32 18.81
C ALA A 18 16.96 -34.68 17.58
N ALA A 19 15.67 -34.33 17.65
CA ALA A 19 15.01 -33.52 16.62
C ALA A 19 14.39 -32.22 17.15
N HIS A 20 14.56 -31.88 18.44
CA HIS A 20 13.91 -30.73 19.07
C HIS A 20 14.86 -29.61 19.54
N ALA A 21 16.14 -29.61 19.13
CA ALA A 21 17.13 -28.68 19.68
C ALA A 21 17.33 -27.35 18.91
N GLN A 22 16.68 -27.14 17.75
CA GLN A 22 16.96 -25.97 16.90
C GLN A 22 15.81 -24.95 16.72
N ALA A 23 14.65 -25.14 17.36
CA ALA A 23 13.51 -24.22 17.22
C ALA A 23 13.48 -23.05 18.23
N ALA A 24 14.16 -23.17 19.38
CA ALA A 24 14.12 -22.16 20.44
C ALA A 24 14.81 -20.81 20.09
N PRO A 25 15.98 -20.78 19.41
CA PRO A 25 16.64 -19.51 19.11
C PRO A 25 15.93 -18.70 18.02
N ALA A 26 15.33 -19.37 17.04
CA ALA A 26 14.64 -18.74 15.92
C ALA A 26 13.33 -18.08 16.35
N THR A 27 12.54 -18.76 17.20
CA THR A 27 11.28 -18.24 17.73
C THR A 27 11.49 -17.07 18.70
N ALA A 28 12.53 -17.13 19.55
CA ALA A 28 12.90 -16.02 20.43
C ALA A 28 13.34 -14.77 19.63
N ASN A 29 14.12 -14.96 18.55
CA ASN A 29 14.52 -13.87 17.67
C ASN A 29 13.32 -13.23 16.97
N GLN A 30 12.41 -14.03 16.43
CA GLN A 30 11.19 -13.52 15.78
C GLN A 30 10.31 -12.72 16.75
N SER A 31 10.14 -13.21 17.98
CA SER A 31 9.39 -12.49 19.02
C SER A 31 10.05 -11.13 19.34
N ALA A 32 11.38 -11.09 19.45
CA ALA A 32 12.11 -9.86 19.71
C ALA A 32 11.97 -8.86 18.55
N LYS A 33 12.06 -9.33 17.29
CA LYS A 33 11.83 -8.48 16.11
C LYS A 33 10.43 -7.87 16.13
N MET A 34 9.41 -8.69 16.42
CA MET A 34 8.02 -8.24 16.45
C MET A 34 7.79 -7.17 17.51
N GLN A 35 8.46 -7.28 18.67
CA GLN A 35 8.39 -6.28 19.72
C GLN A 35 8.98 -4.93 19.28
N GLU A 36 10.18 -4.93 18.68
CA GLU A 36 10.81 -3.70 18.20
C GLU A 36 10.01 -3.06 17.05
N ALA A 37 9.56 -3.87 16.08
CA ALA A 37 8.72 -3.40 14.98
C ALA A 37 7.41 -2.79 15.48
N SER A 38 6.73 -3.44 16.42
CA SER A 38 5.49 -2.93 17.01
C SER A 38 5.70 -1.60 17.73
N ALA A 39 6.84 -1.43 18.41
CA ALA A 39 7.19 -0.18 19.08
C ALA A 39 7.43 0.97 18.08
N ILE A 40 8.12 0.70 16.96
CA ILE A 40 8.29 1.67 15.87
C ILE A 40 6.93 2.09 15.29
N ILE A 41 6.05 1.12 14.99
CA ILE A 41 4.71 1.40 14.48
C ILE A 41 3.87 2.21 15.49
N ALA A 42 4.02 1.97 16.79
CA ALA A 42 3.35 2.76 17.82
C ALA A 42 3.85 4.21 17.89
N ILE A 43 5.07 4.51 17.44
CA ILE A 43 5.57 5.88 17.30
C ILE A 43 4.97 6.54 16.05
N MET A 44 4.88 5.81 14.94
CA MET A 44 4.26 6.29 13.69
C MET A 44 2.76 6.54 13.85
N PHE A 45 2.07 5.66 14.57
CA PHE A 45 0.63 5.71 14.85
C PHE A 45 0.37 5.64 16.36
N PRO A 46 0.56 6.76 17.09
CA PRO A 46 0.37 6.81 18.53
C PRO A 46 -1.04 6.34 18.92
N PRO A 47 -1.20 5.37 19.86
CA PRO A 47 -2.50 4.82 20.23
C PRO A 47 -3.56 5.87 20.56
N ALA A 48 -3.18 6.92 21.28
CA ALA A 48 -4.06 8.02 21.68
C ALA A 48 -4.53 8.90 20.50
N GLU A 49 -3.81 8.88 19.36
CA GLU A 49 -4.12 9.69 18.18
C GLU A 49 -4.78 8.88 17.06
N ARG A 50 -4.87 7.54 17.17
CA ARG A 50 -5.32 6.67 16.07
C ARG A 50 -6.72 7.04 15.59
N ASP A 51 -7.67 7.18 16.52
CA ASP A 51 -9.06 7.51 16.19
C ASP A 51 -9.18 8.85 15.46
N GLN A 52 -8.49 9.89 15.95
CA GLN A 52 -8.49 11.18 15.30
C GLN A 52 -7.85 11.12 13.90
N LYS A 53 -6.71 10.45 13.75
CA LYS A 53 -6.05 10.30 12.44
C LYS A 53 -6.92 9.53 11.44
N MET A 54 -7.64 8.50 11.89
CA MET A 54 -8.59 7.76 11.05
C MET A 54 -9.76 8.64 10.64
N HIS A 55 -10.27 9.48 11.56
CA HIS A 55 -11.31 10.45 11.25
C HIS A 55 -10.84 11.49 10.22
N ASP A 56 -9.67 12.08 10.42
CA ASP A 56 -9.07 13.03 9.48
C ASP A 56 -8.87 12.41 8.10
N MET A 57 -8.43 11.15 8.04
CA MET A 57 -8.27 10.41 6.78
C MET A 57 -9.61 10.25 6.06
N LEU A 58 -10.67 9.82 6.76
CA LEU A 58 -12.00 9.65 6.17
C LEU A 58 -12.58 11.00 5.71
N THR A 59 -12.41 12.06 6.49
CA THR A 59 -12.82 13.42 6.12
C THR A 59 -12.09 13.95 4.89
N ASN A 60 -10.80 13.64 4.75
CA ASN A 60 -10.04 13.98 3.55
C ASN A 60 -10.53 13.21 2.31
N ILE A 61 -10.90 11.94 2.47
CA ILE A 61 -11.47 11.11 1.38
C ILE A 61 -12.83 11.67 0.94
N THR A 62 -13.70 12.01 1.89
CA THR A 62 -15.02 12.55 1.56
C THR A 62 -14.94 13.93 0.91
N THR A 63 -14.01 14.78 1.36
CA THR A 63 -13.73 16.07 0.72
C THR A 63 -13.29 15.89 -0.73
N GLN A 64 -12.37 14.95 -0.99
CA GLN A 64 -11.95 14.63 -2.36
C GLN A 64 -13.11 14.07 -3.21
N MET A 65 -13.98 13.25 -2.62
CA MET A 65 -15.16 12.72 -3.29
C MET A 65 -16.16 13.83 -3.67
N LYS A 66 -16.40 14.79 -2.78
CA LYS A 66 -17.18 16.00 -3.10
C LYS A 66 -16.59 16.75 -4.28
N ASN A 67 -15.27 17.01 -4.24
CA ASN A 67 -14.59 17.75 -5.29
C ASN A 67 -14.65 17.03 -6.65
N SER A 68 -14.49 15.70 -6.69
CA SER A 68 -14.59 14.93 -7.94
C SER A 68 -16.00 14.89 -8.50
N MET A 69 -17.01 14.96 -7.64
CA MET A 69 -18.43 15.02 -7.99
C MET A 69 -18.90 16.43 -8.37
N GLY A 70 -18.05 17.47 -8.36
CA GLY A 70 -18.42 18.84 -8.70
C GLY A 70 -19.07 19.00 -10.08
N GLN A 71 -18.84 18.06 -11.01
CA GLN A 71 -19.53 18.03 -12.30
C GLN A 71 -21.05 17.75 -12.16
N LEU A 72 -21.47 16.98 -11.16
CA LEU A 72 -22.89 16.76 -10.86
C LEU A 72 -23.53 18.00 -10.24
N GLU A 73 -22.78 18.81 -9.50
CA GLU A 73 -23.27 20.10 -9.00
C GLU A 73 -23.52 21.12 -10.13
N SER A 74 -22.82 20.98 -11.27
CA SER A 74 -23.03 21.84 -12.45
C SER A 74 -24.40 21.64 -13.13
N VAL A 75 -25.12 20.57 -12.78
CA VAL A 75 -26.51 20.33 -13.19
C VAL A 75 -27.45 21.38 -12.58
N GLY A 76 -27.04 22.05 -11.49
CA GLY A 76 -27.79 23.13 -10.87
C GLY A 76 -29.08 22.70 -10.17
N ASP A 77 -29.31 21.39 -9.98
CA ASP A 77 -30.49 20.86 -9.31
C ASP A 77 -30.28 20.80 -7.78
N PRO A 78 -31.04 21.56 -6.98
CA PRO A 78 -30.88 21.59 -5.52
C PRO A 78 -31.18 20.25 -4.85
N GLY A 79 -32.08 19.45 -5.41
CA GLY A 79 -32.45 18.14 -4.87
C GLY A 79 -31.32 17.12 -5.02
N LEU A 80 -30.70 17.07 -6.19
CA LEU A 80 -29.53 16.26 -6.48
C LEU A 80 -28.35 16.65 -5.58
N LYS A 81 -28.09 17.96 -5.43
CA LYS A 81 -27.07 18.45 -4.50
C LYS A 81 -27.32 17.96 -3.07
N ALA A 82 -28.55 18.09 -2.57
CA ALA A 82 -28.90 17.62 -1.24
C ALA A 82 -28.77 16.10 -1.05
N ILE A 83 -28.99 15.31 -2.11
CA ILE A 83 -28.75 13.85 -2.09
C ILE A 83 -27.26 13.55 -1.98
N ILE A 84 -26.42 14.22 -2.79
CA ILE A 84 -24.96 14.03 -2.80
C ILE A 84 -24.37 14.46 -1.47
N ASP A 85 -24.69 15.66 -0.98
CA ASP A 85 -24.20 16.19 0.29
C ASP A 85 -24.53 15.23 1.44
N ARG A 86 -25.81 14.81 1.54
CA ARG A 86 -26.24 13.83 2.54
C ARG A 86 -25.52 12.49 2.39
N PHE A 87 -25.30 12.01 1.16
CA PHE A 87 -24.58 10.75 0.97
C PHE A 87 -23.15 10.87 1.51
N VAL A 88 -22.42 11.90 1.07
CA VAL A 88 -21.01 12.10 1.41
C VAL A 88 -20.84 12.35 2.91
N ASP A 89 -21.67 13.18 3.52
CA ASP A 89 -21.57 13.55 4.94
C ASP A 89 -21.77 12.33 5.86
N ASN A 90 -22.56 11.34 5.41
CA ASN A 90 -22.80 10.11 6.17
C ASN A 90 -21.74 9.02 5.94
N VAL A 91 -20.80 9.18 5.02
CA VAL A 91 -19.78 8.16 4.72
C VAL A 91 -18.85 7.90 5.91
N PRO A 92 -18.28 8.92 6.61
CA PRO A 92 -17.33 8.68 7.69
C PRO A 92 -17.96 7.86 8.82
N ASP A 93 -19.17 8.21 9.24
CA ASP A 93 -19.89 7.50 10.31
C ASP A 93 -20.19 6.04 9.95
N LYS A 94 -20.47 5.75 8.68
CA LYS A 94 -20.72 4.39 8.20
C LYS A 94 -19.45 3.55 8.09
N LEU A 95 -18.33 4.17 7.73
CA LEU A 95 -17.06 3.47 7.52
C LEU A 95 -16.24 3.32 8.80
N MET A 96 -16.33 4.28 9.72
CA MET A 96 -15.49 4.33 10.92
C MET A 96 -15.50 3.02 11.73
N PRO A 97 -16.65 2.37 12.01
CA PRO A 97 -16.66 1.12 12.76
C PRO A 97 -15.87 0.00 12.05
N THR A 98 -15.93 -0.04 10.72
CA THR A 98 -15.16 -1.00 9.92
C THR A 98 -13.67 -0.68 10.00
N VAL A 99 -13.29 0.58 9.83
CA VAL A 99 -11.89 1.01 9.93
C VAL A 99 -11.33 0.68 11.31
N GLN A 100 -12.02 1.06 12.39
CA GLN A 100 -11.59 0.76 13.77
C GLN A 100 -11.45 -0.75 14.02
N LYS A 101 -12.33 -1.58 13.45
CA LYS A 101 -12.26 -3.03 13.58
C LYS A 101 -11.00 -3.62 12.95
N TYR A 102 -10.59 -3.15 11.77
CA TYR A 102 -9.50 -3.75 11.00
C TYR A 102 -8.16 -3.02 11.15
N PHE A 103 -8.16 -1.76 11.56
CA PHE A 103 -6.96 -0.95 11.67
C PHE A 103 -5.88 -1.57 12.59
N PRO A 104 -6.20 -2.15 13.76
CA PRO A 104 -5.20 -2.86 14.57
C PRO A 104 -4.48 -3.97 13.79
N SER A 105 -5.22 -4.77 13.00
CA SER A 105 -4.63 -5.85 12.20
C SER A 105 -3.74 -5.33 11.06
N MET A 106 -4.06 -4.15 10.51
CA MET A 106 -3.20 -3.50 9.50
C MET A 106 -1.89 -3.02 10.13
N LEU A 107 -1.92 -2.46 11.34
CA LEU A 107 -0.71 -2.06 12.07
C LEU A 107 0.16 -3.27 12.44
N GLU A 108 -0.46 -4.37 12.84
CA GLU A 108 0.22 -5.64 13.13
C GLU A 108 0.90 -6.20 11.87
N ALA A 109 0.19 -6.25 10.73
CA ALA A 109 0.77 -6.67 9.46
C ALA A 109 1.91 -5.75 8.99
N GLN A 110 1.81 -4.44 9.27
CA GLN A 110 2.89 -3.51 8.98
C GLN A 110 4.11 -3.77 9.86
N ALA A 111 3.92 -4.06 11.16
CA ALA A 111 5.00 -4.46 12.04
C ALA A 111 5.64 -5.79 11.59
N GLU A 112 4.84 -6.77 11.16
CA GLU A 112 5.32 -8.03 10.61
C GLU A 112 6.20 -7.81 9.37
N ALA A 113 5.79 -6.92 8.45
CA ALA A 113 6.58 -6.57 7.29
C ALA A 113 7.97 -6.01 7.65
N TYR A 114 8.09 -5.23 8.72
CA TYR A 114 9.38 -4.76 9.23
C TYR A 114 10.26 -5.92 9.70
N THR A 115 9.69 -6.99 10.25
CA THR A 115 10.46 -8.16 10.69
C THR A 115 11.05 -8.98 9.53
N HIS A 116 10.42 -8.90 8.35
CA HIS A 116 10.89 -9.54 7.12
C HIS A 116 12.04 -8.76 6.48
N GLU A 117 11.93 -7.42 6.49
CA GLU A 117 12.92 -6.53 5.84
C GLU A 117 14.17 -6.33 6.69
N PHE A 118 14.01 -6.13 8.01
CA PHE A 118 15.09 -5.72 8.89
C PHE A 118 15.54 -6.84 9.85
N SER A 119 16.84 -6.88 10.14
CA SER A 119 17.40 -7.66 11.23
C SER A 119 16.96 -7.10 12.60
N LEU A 120 17.10 -7.90 13.66
CA LEU A 120 16.78 -7.44 15.01
C LEU A 120 17.63 -6.22 15.43
N GLU A 121 18.90 -6.19 15.01
CA GLU A 121 19.79 -5.08 15.34
C GLU A 121 19.40 -3.79 14.62
N GLU A 122 19.04 -3.87 13.34
CA GLU A 122 18.52 -2.71 12.59
C GLU A 122 17.22 -2.20 13.21
N LEU A 123 16.29 -3.09 13.59
CA LEU A 123 15.05 -2.69 14.27
C LEU A 123 15.34 -1.95 15.58
N LYS A 124 16.29 -2.42 16.39
CA LYS A 124 16.70 -1.71 17.61
C LYS A 124 17.27 -0.33 17.33
N GLN A 125 18.10 -0.20 16.29
CA GLN A 125 18.69 1.08 15.91
C GLN A 125 17.63 2.06 15.38
N ILE A 126 16.71 1.57 14.54
CA ILE A 126 15.57 2.35 14.04
C ILE A 126 14.70 2.81 15.21
N HIS A 127 14.38 1.92 16.15
CA HIS A 127 13.58 2.26 17.33
C HIS A 127 14.30 3.28 18.23
N ALA A 128 15.61 3.11 18.46
CA ALA A 128 16.41 4.06 19.22
C ALA A 128 16.38 5.46 18.58
N PHE A 129 16.53 5.56 17.25
CA PHE A 129 16.36 6.81 16.52
C PHE A 129 14.94 7.36 16.66
N ALA A 130 13.92 6.52 16.45
CA ALA A 130 12.51 6.89 16.53
C ALA A 130 12.12 7.44 17.91
N MET A 131 12.82 7.06 18.97
CA MET A 131 12.60 7.56 20.33
C MET A 131 13.19 8.96 20.58
N THR A 132 14.11 9.44 19.75
CA THR A 132 14.64 10.81 19.83
C THR A 132 13.56 11.84 19.41
N PRO A 133 13.64 13.11 19.86
CA PRO A 133 12.71 14.14 19.40
C PRO A 133 12.66 14.30 17.87
N ALA A 134 13.83 14.24 17.22
CA ALA A 134 13.93 14.31 15.77
C ALA A 134 13.32 13.08 15.08
N GLY A 135 13.56 11.87 15.61
CA GLY A 135 12.99 10.64 15.08
C GLY A 135 11.47 10.58 15.21
N LYS A 136 10.91 10.92 16.37
CA LYS A 136 9.45 11.01 16.56
C LYS A 136 8.83 11.98 15.55
N HIS A 137 9.44 13.15 15.39
CA HIS A 137 8.98 14.13 14.42
C HIS A 137 9.05 13.59 12.99
N TYR A 138 10.18 13.00 12.59
CA TYR A 138 10.38 12.40 11.28
C TYR A 138 9.33 11.33 10.97
N PHE A 139 9.16 10.33 11.84
CA PHE A 139 8.20 9.24 11.64
C PHE A 139 6.74 9.73 11.63
N SER A 140 6.41 10.76 12.41
CA SER A 140 5.08 11.37 12.41
C SER A 140 4.76 12.14 11.12
N LYS A 141 5.78 12.53 10.33
CA LYS A 141 5.65 13.41 9.16
C LYS A 141 6.03 12.76 7.84
N MET A 142 6.71 11.61 7.84
CA MET A 142 7.31 11.06 6.62
C MET A 142 6.32 10.84 5.47
N THR A 143 5.08 10.47 5.76
CA THR A 143 4.04 10.30 4.73
C THR A 143 3.47 11.64 4.24
N ASP A 144 3.46 12.66 5.09
CA ASP A 144 3.03 14.02 4.72
C ASP A 144 4.09 14.77 3.90
N LEU A 145 5.37 14.42 4.02
CA LEU A 145 6.43 14.99 3.18
C LEU A 145 6.18 14.79 1.69
N LEU A 146 5.50 13.69 1.30
CA LEU A 146 5.10 13.46 -0.09
C LEU A 146 4.02 14.42 -0.59
N LYS A 147 3.29 15.08 0.33
CA LYS A 147 2.26 16.09 0.05
C LYS A 147 2.83 17.51 0.09
N ASP A 148 4.13 17.66 0.31
CA ASP A 148 4.77 18.97 0.37
C ASP A 148 4.56 19.76 -0.95
N PRO A 149 4.27 21.07 -0.90
CA PRO A 149 4.07 21.87 -2.10
C PRO A 149 5.25 21.85 -3.09
N ALA A 150 6.48 21.64 -2.62
CA ALA A 150 7.65 21.49 -3.49
C ALA A 150 7.57 20.19 -4.31
N VAL A 151 7.12 19.09 -3.70
CA VAL A 151 6.88 17.81 -4.39
C VAL A 151 5.73 17.97 -5.39
N ALA A 152 4.63 18.59 -4.98
CA ALA A 152 3.48 18.86 -5.85
C ALA A 152 3.89 19.67 -7.09
N LYS A 153 4.65 20.76 -6.89
CA LYS A 153 5.16 21.62 -7.98
C LYS A 153 6.10 20.86 -8.93
N ALA A 154 6.92 19.95 -8.41
CA ALA A 154 7.77 19.10 -9.25
C ALA A 154 6.91 18.16 -10.11
N ASN A 155 5.89 17.54 -9.52
CA ASN A 155 4.95 16.66 -10.23
C ASN A 155 4.17 17.42 -11.32
N GLU A 156 3.68 18.63 -11.03
CA GLU A 156 3.00 19.48 -12.01
C GLU A 156 3.86 19.73 -13.26
N ARG A 157 5.15 20.05 -13.07
CA ARG A 157 6.09 20.25 -14.17
C ARG A 157 6.29 18.97 -14.98
N TYR A 158 6.45 17.84 -14.30
CA TYR A 158 6.59 16.54 -14.94
C TYR A 158 5.38 16.19 -15.81
N PHE A 159 4.16 16.33 -15.28
CA PHE A 159 2.93 16.04 -16.03
C PHE A 159 2.70 17.03 -17.18
N ALA A 160 3.01 18.31 -17.01
CA ALA A 160 2.94 19.29 -18.09
C ALA A 160 3.88 18.92 -19.25
N ALA A 161 5.10 18.45 -18.95
CA ALA A 161 6.04 17.98 -19.96
C ALA A 161 5.53 16.73 -20.70
N LEU A 162 4.97 15.77 -19.97
CA LEU A 162 4.36 14.58 -20.58
C LEU A 162 3.18 14.92 -21.50
N GLN A 163 2.33 15.86 -21.10
CA GLN A 163 1.21 16.31 -21.92
C GLN A 163 1.69 16.97 -23.21
N GLY A 164 2.75 17.79 -23.14
CA GLY A 164 3.38 18.38 -24.32
C GLY A 164 3.91 17.33 -25.29
N LEU A 165 4.62 16.33 -24.77
CA LEU A 165 5.12 15.21 -25.58
C LEU A 165 3.98 14.42 -26.23
N GLN A 166 2.92 14.10 -25.47
CA GLN A 166 1.77 13.38 -25.99
C GLN A 166 1.09 14.12 -27.13
N GLN A 167 0.96 15.45 -27.04
CA GLN A 167 0.41 16.27 -28.13
C GLN A 167 1.30 16.24 -29.37
N GLN A 168 2.61 16.31 -29.19
CA GLN A 168 3.57 16.23 -30.29
C GLN A 168 3.49 14.88 -31.02
N GLU A 169 3.50 13.78 -30.29
CA GLU A 169 3.38 12.42 -30.85
C GLU A 169 2.04 12.24 -31.58
N ALA A 170 0.94 12.77 -31.03
CA ALA A 170 -0.36 12.73 -31.70
C ALA A 170 -0.37 13.51 -33.03
N MET A 171 0.36 14.64 -33.10
CA MET A 171 0.51 15.41 -34.33
C MET A 171 1.35 14.67 -35.39
N GLU A 172 2.48 14.09 -34.99
CA GLU A 172 3.31 13.32 -35.92
C GLU A 172 2.58 12.06 -36.42
N LEU A 173 1.91 11.31 -35.55
CA LEU A 173 1.08 10.18 -35.98
C LEU A 173 0.01 10.61 -36.98
N ARG A 174 -0.69 11.73 -36.73
CA ARG A 174 -1.69 12.26 -37.67
C ARG A 174 -1.07 12.58 -39.02
N LYS A 175 0.12 13.18 -39.04
CA LYS A 175 0.85 13.54 -40.26
C LYS A 175 1.28 12.28 -41.03
N GLU A 176 1.77 11.25 -40.35
CA GLU A 176 2.11 9.96 -40.94
C GLU A 176 0.89 9.28 -41.56
N ILE A 177 -0.24 9.23 -40.84
CA ILE A 177 -1.50 8.69 -41.36
C ILE A 177 -1.94 9.44 -42.62
N MET A 178 -1.91 10.78 -42.60
CA MET A 178 -2.29 11.58 -43.77
C MET A 178 -1.37 11.35 -44.96
N ALA A 179 -0.05 11.23 -44.73
CA ALA A 179 0.92 10.92 -45.78
C ALA A 179 0.65 9.53 -46.38
N TYR A 180 0.39 8.54 -45.53
CA TYR A 180 0.04 7.18 -45.95
C TYR A 180 -1.25 7.17 -46.78
N LEU A 181 -2.34 7.77 -46.30
CA LEU A 181 -3.61 7.80 -47.03
C LEU A 181 -3.52 8.54 -48.38
N LYS A 182 -2.67 9.57 -48.47
CA LYS A 182 -2.39 10.25 -49.74
C LYS A 182 -1.65 9.33 -50.74
N ALA A 183 -0.72 8.52 -50.25
CA ALA A 183 -0.01 7.53 -51.07
C ALA A 183 -0.88 6.30 -51.43
N HIS A 184 -1.91 6.02 -50.63
CA HIS A 184 -2.78 4.84 -50.74
C HIS A 184 -4.27 5.24 -50.86
N PRO A 185 -4.71 5.83 -51.99
CA PRO A 185 -6.06 6.37 -52.15
C PRO A 185 -7.16 5.31 -52.12
N ASP A 186 -6.85 4.04 -52.39
CA ASP A 186 -7.78 2.91 -52.25
C ASP A 186 -8.13 2.63 -50.78
N VAL A 187 -7.15 2.77 -49.88
CA VAL A 187 -7.34 2.65 -48.42
C VAL A 187 -8.17 3.83 -47.90
N ALA A 188 -7.90 5.05 -48.38
CA ALA A 188 -8.68 6.24 -48.02
C ALA A 188 -10.17 6.10 -48.38
N LYS A 189 -10.48 5.61 -49.60
CA LYS A 189 -11.87 5.36 -50.03
C LYS A 189 -12.59 4.33 -49.16
N LYS A 190 -11.91 3.27 -48.73
CA LYS A 190 -12.48 2.25 -47.82
C LYS A 190 -12.80 2.83 -46.44
N LEU A 191 -11.94 3.69 -45.91
CA LEU A 191 -12.15 4.40 -44.64
C LEU A 191 -13.36 5.34 -44.67
N GLU A 192 -13.57 6.06 -45.77
CA GLU A 192 -14.75 6.93 -45.95
C GLU A 192 -16.05 6.14 -46.10
N ALA A 193 -16.01 5.00 -46.79
CA ALA A 193 -17.17 4.13 -46.96
C ALA A 193 -17.63 3.47 -45.65
N GLY A 194 -16.70 3.17 -44.73
CA GLY A 194 -17.01 2.61 -43.41
C GLY A 194 -17.45 3.61 -42.34
N ARG A 195 -17.48 4.92 -42.66
CA ARG A 195 -17.92 6.00 -41.75
C ARG A 195 -19.40 6.40 -41.93
N LYS A 196 -20.09 5.84 -42.93
CA LYS A 196 -21.53 6.01 -43.16
C LYS A 196 -22.30 4.90 -42.46
#